data_AF-A0A846RRC9-F1
#
_entry.id   AF-A0A846RRC9-F1
#
_cell.length_a   1.000
_cell.length_b   1.000
_cell.length_c   1.000
_cell.angle_alpha   90.00
_cell.angle_beta   90.00
_cell.angle_gamma   90.00
#
_symmetry.space_group_name_H-M   'P 1'
#
loop_
_entity.id
_entity.type
_entity.pdbx_description
1 polymer ?
#
loop_
_entity_poly.entity_id
_entity_poly.type
_entity_poly.pdbx_seq_one_letter_code
_entity_poly.pdbx_strand_id
1 'polypeptide(L)'
;MISFPWSLVLTATFAFTGIVCIIHLIRHWRGSTSCSDVSASRMDMVVHGNHLVMSIGMILMVWTATGTVATWSQVAFFAILAVLMGIGLRWSHGAGAAISLSSHIVLNASMVWMLLAMPLLMGHGMTMSPTPGWTSALNWVAIALSTLAAVWWIVLLVRSRRVGIHTLCHAAMGLGMAAMLILM
;
A
#
# COMPACT_ATOMS: atom_id res chain seq x y z
N MET A 1 18.73 -6.18 1.15
CA MET A 1 17.79 -7.12 1.81
C MET A 1 17.59 -6.64 3.24
N ILE A 2 16.35 -6.57 3.72
CA ILE A 2 16.04 -6.06 5.07
C ILE A 2 16.64 -7.02 6.13
N SER A 3 17.27 -6.46 7.16
CA SER A 3 17.94 -7.26 8.19
C SER A 3 16.95 -8.06 9.04
N PHE A 4 17.41 -9.20 9.55
CA PHE A 4 16.70 -9.94 10.59
C PHE A 4 16.61 -9.09 11.88
N PRO A 5 15.48 -9.09 12.62
CA PRO A 5 14.25 -9.87 12.44
C PRO A 5 13.16 -9.17 11.60
N TRP A 6 13.42 -7.95 11.13
CA TRP A 6 12.43 -7.11 10.46
C TRP A 6 11.87 -7.74 9.17
N SER A 7 12.68 -8.50 8.44
CA SER A 7 12.23 -9.28 7.28
C SER A 7 11.07 -10.23 7.61
N LEU A 8 11.13 -10.93 8.76
CA LEU A 8 10.07 -11.83 9.20
C LEU A 8 8.82 -11.07 9.63
N VAL A 9 8.99 -9.99 10.41
CA VAL A 9 7.86 -9.18 10.90
C VAL A 9 7.07 -8.57 9.74
N LEU A 10 7.78 -7.97 8.78
CA LEU A 10 7.16 -7.39 7.58
C LEU A 10 6.50 -8.47 6.72
N THR A 11 7.18 -9.60 6.50
CA THR A 11 6.61 -10.72 5.73
C THR A 11 5.32 -11.23 6.37
N ALA A 12 5.31 -11.44 7.69
CA ALA A 12 4.13 -11.88 8.42
C ALA A 12 2.99 -10.86 8.32
N THR A 13 3.30 -9.56 8.45
CA THR A 13 2.31 -8.47 8.36
C THR A 13 1.68 -8.39 6.98
N PHE A 14 2.48 -8.45 5.93
CA PHE A 14 1.97 -8.45 4.56
C PHE A 14 1.22 -9.76 4.27
N ALA A 15 1.77 -10.92 4.62
CA ALA A 15 1.10 -12.20 4.42
C ALA A 15 -0.28 -12.24 5.10
N PHE A 16 -0.40 -11.75 6.33
CA PHE A 16 -1.68 -11.60 7.01
C PHE A 16 -2.66 -10.74 6.19
N THR A 17 -2.22 -9.56 5.75
CA THR A 17 -3.03 -8.64 4.94
C THR A 17 -3.47 -9.29 3.62
N GLY A 18 -2.56 -9.95 2.92
CA GLY A 18 -2.81 -10.66 1.67
C GLY A 18 -3.79 -11.83 1.84
N ILE A 19 -3.64 -12.64 2.88
CA ILE A 19 -4.54 -13.76 3.19
C ILE A 19 -5.97 -13.24 3.45
N VAL A 20 -6.12 -12.19 4.27
CA VAL A 20 -7.43 -11.59 4.51
C VAL A 20 -8.04 -11.08 3.20
N CYS A 21 -7.26 -10.36 2.38
CA CYS A 21 -7.74 -9.86 1.09
C CYS A 21 -8.17 -10.99 0.13
N ILE A 22 -7.40 -12.09 0.07
CA ILE A 22 -7.76 -13.28 -0.72
C ILE A 22 -9.08 -13.88 -0.23
N ILE A 23 -9.24 -14.07 1.08
CA ILE A 23 -10.48 -14.64 1.66
C ILE A 23 -11.69 -13.77 1.29
N HIS A 24 -11.55 -12.45 1.39
CA HIS A 24 -12.62 -11.51 1.02
C HIS A 24 -12.93 -11.58 -0.48
N LEU A 25 -11.91 -11.60 -1.34
CA LEU A 25 -12.08 -11.70 -2.78
C LEU A 25 -12.77 -13.01 -3.19
N ILE A 26 -12.38 -14.14 -2.58
CA ILE A 26 -13.01 -15.44 -2.82
C ILE A 26 -14.47 -15.46 -2.35
N ARG A 27 -14.76 -14.91 -1.16
CA ARG A 27 -16.13 -14.84 -0.64
C ARG A 27 -17.03 -13.98 -1.52
N HIS A 28 -16.50 -12.85 -1.99
CA HIS A 28 -17.19 -11.96 -2.92
C HIS A 28 -17.48 -12.65 -4.26
N TRP A 29 -16.48 -13.32 -4.83
CA TRP A 29 -16.63 -14.06 -6.08
C TRP A 29 -17.67 -15.19 -5.98
N ARG A 30 -17.70 -15.90 -4.84
CA ARG A 30 -18.69 -16.97 -4.56
C ARG A 30 -20.09 -16.45 -4.22
N GLY A 31 -20.22 -15.22 -3.74
CA GLY A 31 -21.47 -14.63 -3.27
C GLY A 31 -22.14 -13.65 -4.25
N SER A 32 -21.63 -13.52 -5.47
CA SER A 32 -22.04 -12.51 -6.47
C SER A 32 -23.42 -12.75 -7.12
N THR A 33 -24.41 -13.24 -6.37
CA THR A 33 -25.78 -13.52 -6.85
C THR A 33 -26.84 -12.54 -6.33
N SER A 34 -26.48 -11.47 -5.62
CA SER A 34 -27.48 -10.55 -5.04
C SER A 34 -27.31 -9.09 -5.50
N CYS A 35 -28.33 -8.59 -6.21
CA CYS A 35 -28.40 -7.31 -6.89
C CYS A 35 -28.67 -6.09 -5.98
N SER A 36 -27.82 -5.82 -4.99
CA SER A 36 -27.85 -4.49 -4.35
C SER A 36 -26.44 -3.91 -4.18
N ASP A 37 -26.27 -2.69 -4.66
CA ASP A 37 -25.09 -1.83 -4.57
C ASP A 37 -23.81 -2.28 -5.33
N VAL A 38 -23.95 -2.41 -6.65
CA VAL A 38 -22.84 -2.74 -7.58
C VAL A 38 -21.64 -1.79 -7.45
N SER A 39 -21.85 -0.50 -7.17
CA SER A 39 -20.77 0.49 -7.09
C SER A 39 -19.91 0.34 -5.83
N ALA A 40 -20.53 0.28 -4.65
CA ALA A 40 -19.83 0.07 -3.39
C ALA A 40 -19.13 -1.29 -3.36
N SER A 41 -19.79 -2.33 -3.88
CA SER A 41 -19.25 -3.68 -4.03
C SER A 41 -18.02 -3.74 -4.94
N ARG A 42 -18.02 -3.01 -6.06
CA ARG A 42 -16.85 -2.90 -6.96
C ARG A 42 -15.69 -2.16 -6.31
N MET A 43 -15.96 -1.07 -5.58
CA MET A 43 -14.91 -0.32 -4.90
C MET A 43 -14.23 -1.16 -3.82
N ASP A 44 -15.00 -1.91 -3.05
CA ASP A 44 -14.45 -2.84 -2.06
C ASP A 44 -13.55 -3.90 -2.70
N MET A 45 -13.97 -4.47 -3.84
CA MET A 45 -13.17 -5.42 -4.61
C MET A 45 -11.84 -4.80 -5.12
N VAL A 46 -11.90 -3.57 -5.64
CA VAL A 46 -10.71 -2.84 -6.12
C VAL A 46 -9.73 -2.59 -4.97
N VAL A 47 -10.23 -2.20 -3.81
CA VAL A 47 -9.39 -1.94 -2.62
C VAL A 47 -8.72 -3.23 -2.12
N HIS A 48 -9.46 -4.33 -2.01
CA HIS A 48 -8.88 -5.62 -1.62
C HIS A 48 -7.89 -6.16 -2.64
N GLY A 49 -8.19 -6.00 -3.94
CA GLY A 49 -7.26 -6.33 -5.02
C GLY A 49 -5.98 -5.49 -4.92
N ASN A 50 -6.10 -4.18 -4.67
CA ASN A 50 -4.95 -3.30 -4.49
C ASN A 50 -4.06 -3.76 -3.32
N HIS A 51 -4.66 -4.05 -2.16
CA HIS A 51 -3.94 -4.52 -0.99
C HIS A 51 -3.27 -5.87 -1.23
N LEU A 52 -3.92 -6.78 -1.95
CA LEU A 52 -3.34 -8.07 -2.31
C LEU A 52 -2.10 -7.92 -3.20
N VAL A 53 -2.21 -7.13 -4.28
CA VAL A 53 -1.08 -6.90 -5.20
C VAL A 53 0.06 -6.20 -4.46
N MET A 54 -0.27 -5.20 -3.62
CA MET A 54 0.72 -4.48 -2.84
C MET A 54 1.40 -5.43 -1.84
N SER A 55 0.65 -6.25 -1.11
CA SER A 55 1.20 -7.28 -0.22
C SER A 55 2.15 -8.24 -0.93
N ILE A 56 1.79 -8.74 -2.12
CA ILE A 56 2.66 -9.63 -2.90
C ILE A 56 3.96 -8.90 -3.26
N GLY A 57 3.85 -7.66 -3.74
CA GLY A 57 5.01 -6.86 -4.10
C GLY A 57 5.93 -6.58 -2.92
N MET A 58 5.36 -6.24 -1.76
CA MET A 58 6.12 -6.01 -0.54
C MET A 58 6.87 -7.27 -0.09
N ILE A 59 6.22 -8.44 -0.10
CA ILE A 59 6.89 -9.71 0.26
C ILE A 59 8.04 -10.00 -0.71
N LEU A 60 7.82 -9.83 -2.02
CA LEU A 60 8.88 -10.03 -3.00
C LEU A 60 10.06 -9.09 -2.75
N MET A 61 9.80 -7.82 -2.45
CA MET A 61 10.85 -6.84 -2.13
C MET A 61 11.62 -7.13 -0.82
N VAL A 62 11.02 -7.84 0.15
CA VAL A 62 11.76 -8.27 1.35
C VAL A 62 12.86 -9.28 0.99
N TRP A 63 12.53 -10.23 0.11
CA TRP A 63 13.33 -11.46 -0.07
C TRP A 63 14.08 -11.56 -1.39
N THR A 64 13.65 -10.81 -2.41
CA THR A 64 14.15 -10.98 -3.78
C THR A 64 14.43 -9.63 -4.42
N ALA A 65 15.48 -9.57 -5.25
CA ALA A 65 15.65 -8.48 -6.19
C ALA A 65 14.67 -8.72 -7.35
N THR A 66 13.57 -7.97 -7.37
CA THR A 66 12.58 -8.07 -8.46
C THR A 66 13.21 -7.62 -9.77
N GLY A 67 13.03 -8.41 -10.83
CA GLY A 67 13.49 -8.06 -12.17
C GLY A 67 12.83 -6.78 -12.70
N THR A 68 13.41 -6.20 -13.75
CA THR A 68 12.95 -4.94 -14.35
C THR A 68 11.48 -5.00 -14.77
N VAL A 69 11.07 -6.05 -15.48
CA VAL A 69 9.69 -6.21 -15.98
C VAL A 69 8.66 -6.24 -14.84
N ALA A 70 8.94 -6.99 -13.76
CA ALA A 70 8.05 -7.08 -12.62
C ALA A 70 7.91 -5.74 -11.90
N THR A 71 9.02 -5.03 -11.73
CA THR A 71 9.06 -3.69 -11.13
C THR A 71 8.23 -2.69 -11.93
N TRP A 72 8.43 -2.61 -13.25
CA TRP A 72 7.68 -1.72 -14.12
C TRP A 72 6.19 -2.06 -14.19
N SER A 73 5.86 -3.36 -14.14
CA SER A 73 4.47 -3.82 -14.10
C SER A 73 3.76 -3.35 -12.81
N GLN A 74 4.43 -3.48 -11.66
CA GLN A 74 3.91 -2.97 -10.38
C GLN A 74 3.78 -1.45 -10.38
N VAL A 75 4.80 -0.72 -10.87
CA VAL A 75 4.75 0.74 -11.01
C VAL A 75 3.53 1.16 -11.85
N ALA A 76 3.35 0.57 -13.03
CA ALA A 76 2.22 0.89 -13.91
C ALA A 76 0.88 0.61 -13.22
N PHE A 77 0.74 -0.55 -12.57
CA PHE A 77 -0.49 -0.93 -11.88
C PHE A 77 -0.86 0.07 -10.76
N PHE A 78 0.07 0.37 -9.85
CA PHE A 78 -0.20 1.29 -8.73
C PHE A 78 -0.37 2.74 -9.18
N ALA A 79 0.35 3.18 -10.22
CA ALA A 79 0.17 4.50 -10.79
C ALA A 79 -1.23 4.66 -11.40
N ILE A 80 -1.69 3.68 -12.18
CA ILE A 80 -3.04 3.69 -12.75
C ILE A 80 -4.09 3.71 -11.63
N LEU A 81 -3.96 2.86 -10.61
CA LEU A 81 -4.87 2.86 -9.47
C LEU A 81 -4.89 4.18 -8.72
N ALA A 82 -3.72 4.77 -8.45
CA ALA A 82 -3.63 6.09 -7.81
C ALA A 82 -4.35 7.17 -8.62
N VAL A 83 -4.21 7.18 -9.95
CA VAL A 83 -4.90 8.12 -10.83
C VAL A 83 -6.42 7.90 -10.80
N LEU A 84 -6.88 6.65 -10.93
CA LEU A 84 -8.32 6.32 -10.90
C LEU A 84 -8.95 6.70 -9.56
N MET A 85 -8.27 6.43 -8.45
CA MET A 85 -8.72 6.82 -7.11
C MET A 85 -8.69 8.34 -6.94
N GLY A 86 -7.70 9.04 -7.52
CA GLY A 86 -7.65 10.51 -7.53
C GLY A 86 -8.78 11.16 -8.31
N ILE A 87 -9.20 10.55 -9.43
CA ILE A 87 -10.43 10.95 -10.13
C ILE A 87 -11.62 10.74 -9.20
N GLY A 88 -11.75 9.57 -8.58
CA GLY A 88 -12.82 9.26 -7.63
C GLY A 88 -12.90 10.23 -6.44
N LEU A 89 -11.77 10.80 -6.01
CA LEU A 89 -11.71 11.76 -4.91
C LEU A 89 -12.51 13.04 -5.20
N ARG A 90 -12.55 13.48 -6.46
CA ARG A 90 -13.35 14.64 -6.90
C ARG A 90 -14.85 14.43 -6.74
N TRP A 91 -15.28 13.18 -6.70
CA TRP A 91 -16.69 12.78 -6.59
C TRP A 91 -17.01 12.19 -5.22
N SER A 92 -16.06 12.21 -4.28
CA SER A 92 -16.28 11.69 -2.93
C SER A 92 -17.09 12.67 -2.09
N HIS A 93 -18.22 12.21 -1.56
CA HIS A 93 -19.05 13.00 -0.64
C HIS A 93 -18.77 12.57 0.80
N GLY A 94 -18.18 13.46 1.60
CA GLY A 94 -17.94 13.28 3.03
C GLY A 94 -16.47 13.12 3.41
N ALA A 95 -16.08 13.74 4.53
CA ALA A 95 -14.68 13.82 4.96
C ALA A 95 -14.04 12.44 5.21
N GLY A 96 -14.77 11.49 5.80
CA GLY A 96 -14.24 10.14 6.07
C GLY A 96 -13.91 9.36 4.80
N ALA A 97 -14.77 9.45 3.78
CA ALA A 97 -14.55 8.80 2.49
C ALA A 97 -13.37 9.45 1.75
N ALA A 98 -13.28 10.78 1.77
CA ALA A 98 -12.18 11.52 1.16
C ALA A 98 -10.84 11.19 1.82
N ILE A 99 -10.76 11.15 3.16
CA ILE A 99 -9.52 10.79 3.88
C ILE A 99 -9.12 9.34 3.59
N SER A 100 -10.08 8.40 3.62
CA SER A 100 -9.81 7.00 3.30
C SER A 100 -9.25 6.86 1.88
N LEU A 101 -9.91 7.46 0.89
CA LEU A 101 -9.48 7.41 -0.50
C LEU A 101 -8.13 8.08 -0.72
N SER A 102 -7.91 9.25 -0.12
CA SER A 102 -6.62 9.96 -0.15
C SER A 102 -5.50 9.12 0.44
N SER A 103 -5.76 8.40 1.53
CA SER A 103 -4.78 7.53 2.17
C SER A 103 -4.38 6.36 1.25
N HIS A 104 -5.33 5.79 0.50
CA HIS A 104 -4.99 4.75 -0.50
C HIS A 104 -4.19 5.32 -1.67
N ILE A 105 -4.50 6.52 -2.15
CA ILE A 105 -3.70 7.21 -3.18
C ILE A 105 -2.27 7.41 -2.68
N VAL A 106 -2.10 7.87 -1.45
CA VAL A 106 -0.79 8.04 -0.80
C VAL A 106 -0.03 6.72 -0.72
N LEU A 107 -0.66 5.63 -0.28
CA LEU A 107 0.02 4.34 -0.19
C LEU A 107 0.42 3.80 -1.57
N ASN A 108 -0.43 3.97 -2.59
CA ASN A 108 -0.09 3.60 -3.97
C ASN A 108 1.07 4.44 -4.52
N ALA A 109 1.05 5.75 -4.30
CA ALA A 109 2.14 6.63 -4.69
C ALA A 109 3.44 6.29 -3.95
N SER A 110 3.36 5.96 -2.66
CA SER A 110 4.49 5.52 -1.85
C SER A 110 5.07 4.20 -2.35
N MET A 111 4.23 3.27 -2.77
CA MET A 111 4.65 2.01 -3.40
C MET A 111 5.37 2.26 -4.74
N VAL A 112 4.85 3.15 -5.58
CA VAL A 112 5.53 3.57 -6.82
C VAL A 112 6.88 4.21 -6.51
N TRP A 113 6.91 5.15 -5.55
CA TRP A 113 8.14 5.80 -5.13
C TRP A 113 9.17 4.78 -4.66
N MET A 114 8.77 3.84 -3.82
CA MET A 114 9.66 2.81 -3.29
C MET A 114 10.30 1.97 -4.40
N LEU A 115 9.53 1.57 -5.41
CA LEU A 115 10.02 0.82 -6.57
C LEU A 115 10.98 1.63 -7.45
N LEU A 116 10.73 2.94 -7.61
CA LEU A 116 11.55 3.84 -8.43
C LEU A 116 12.77 4.40 -7.70
N ALA A 117 12.68 4.51 -6.38
CA ALA A 117 13.72 5.09 -5.54
C ALA A 117 14.84 4.09 -5.25
N MET A 118 14.58 2.77 -5.25
CA MET A 118 15.61 1.76 -5.02
C MET A 118 16.88 1.96 -5.88
N PRO A 119 16.81 2.17 -7.21
CA PRO A 119 17.99 2.47 -8.03
C PRO A 119 18.73 3.76 -7.66
N LEU A 120 18.01 4.76 -7.13
CA LEU A 120 18.52 6.10 -6.80
C LEU A 120 19.09 6.18 -5.38
N LEU A 121 18.52 5.43 -4.44
CA LEU A 121 18.93 5.36 -3.04
C LEU A 121 20.07 4.36 -2.84
N MET A 122 20.10 3.26 -3.61
CA MET A 122 21.13 2.22 -3.50
C MET A 122 22.35 2.43 -4.40
N GLY A 123 22.44 3.55 -5.12
CA GLY A 123 23.62 3.97 -5.89
C GLY A 123 24.12 2.92 -6.89
N HIS A 124 23.60 2.94 -8.11
CA HIS A 124 24.24 2.21 -9.20
C HIS A 124 25.67 2.78 -9.43
N GLY A 125 26.70 2.01 -9.06
CA GLY A 125 28.12 2.34 -9.27
C GLY A 125 28.39 2.78 -10.70
N MET A 126 29.10 3.89 -10.94
CA MET A 126 30.57 3.98 -10.88
C MET A 126 31.09 5.35 -10.42
N THR A 127 30.26 6.16 -9.76
CA THR A 127 30.68 7.35 -9.03
C THR A 127 29.81 7.45 -7.78
N MET A 128 30.39 7.53 -6.59
CA MET A 128 29.64 7.84 -5.36
C MET A 128 29.16 9.29 -5.43
N SER A 129 28.16 9.57 -6.26
CA SER A 129 27.39 10.80 -6.12
C SER A 129 26.53 10.63 -4.86
N PRO A 130 26.59 11.56 -3.90
CA PRO A 130 25.68 11.53 -2.76
C PRO A 130 24.23 11.48 -3.27
N THR A 131 23.41 10.68 -2.61
CA THR A 131 21.96 10.61 -2.85
C THR A 131 21.41 12.04 -2.95
N PRO A 132 20.77 12.42 -4.07
CA PRO A 132 20.32 13.80 -4.24
C PRO A 132 19.37 14.19 -3.11
N GLY A 133 19.59 15.34 -2.46
CA GLY A 133 18.82 15.73 -1.26
C GLY A 133 17.29 15.76 -1.45
N TRP A 134 16.83 16.00 -2.68
CA TRP A 134 15.40 15.92 -3.03
C TRP A 134 14.83 14.51 -2.92
N THR A 135 15.61 13.46 -3.21
CA THR A 135 15.18 12.05 -3.08
C THR A 135 14.98 11.69 -1.60
N SER A 136 15.90 12.11 -0.74
CA SER A 136 15.77 11.95 0.71
C SER A 136 14.55 12.71 1.25
N ALA A 137 14.33 13.93 0.78
CA ALA A 137 13.15 14.72 1.16
C ALA A 137 11.83 14.03 0.75
N LEU A 138 11.73 13.53 -0.49
CA LEU A 138 10.56 12.79 -0.95
C LEU A 138 10.36 11.49 -0.16
N ASN A 139 11.44 10.79 0.20
CA ASN A 139 11.34 9.60 1.04
C ASN A 139 10.73 9.92 2.40
N TRP A 140 11.21 10.99 3.06
CA TRP A 140 10.64 11.46 4.33
C TRP A 140 9.17 11.87 4.21
N VAL A 141 8.78 12.51 3.10
CA VAL A 141 7.37 12.84 2.83
C VAL A 141 6.54 11.56 2.69
N ALA A 142 7.02 10.57 1.94
CA ALA A 142 6.31 9.29 1.77
C ALA A 142 6.16 8.54 3.11
N ILE A 143 7.21 8.53 3.94
CA ILE A 143 7.18 7.95 5.30
C ILE A 143 6.13 8.68 6.16
N ALA A 144 6.17 10.02 6.20
CA ALA A 144 5.27 10.82 7.02
C ALA A 144 3.81 10.61 6.61
N LEU A 145 3.50 10.67 5.30
CA LEU A 145 2.14 10.49 4.80
C LEU A 145 1.63 9.06 5.02
N SER A 146 2.46 8.03 4.81
CA SER A 146 2.09 6.64 5.09
C SER A 146 1.84 6.41 6.58
N THR A 147 2.63 7.04 7.45
CA THR A 147 2.46 6.98 8.90
C THR A 147 1.17 7.67 9.35
N LEU A 148 0.87 8.86 8.81
CA LEU A 148 -0.38 9.57 9.10
C LEU A 148 -1.61 8.76 8.67
N ALA A 149 -1.55 8.14 7.49
CA ALA A 149 -2.58 7.24 7.01
C ALA A 149 -2.77 6.04 7.97
N ALA A 150 -1.68 5.39 8.39
CA ALA A 150 -1.72 4.31 9.35
C ALA A 150 -2.34 4.73 10.70
N VAL A 151 -1.89 5.87 11.25
CA VAL A 151 -2.41 6.43 12.51
C VAL A 151 -3.91 6.72 12.39
N TRP A 152 -4.36 7.27 11.26
CA TRP A 152 -5.78 7.52 11.03
C TRP A 152 -6.61 6.24 11.12
N TRP A 153 -6.19 5.15 10.46
CA TRP A 153 -6.90 3.87 10.56
C TRP A 153 -6.80 3.23 11.95
N ILE A 154 -5.68 3.39 12.66
CA ILE A 154 -5.57 2.94 14.06
C ILE A 154 -6.55 3.70 14.94
N VAL A 155 -6.65 5.02 14.79
CA VAL A 155 -7.62 5.85 15.52
C VAL A 155 -9.05 5.41 15.19
N LEU A 156 -9.36 5.14 13.93
CA LEU A 156 -10.66 4.59 13.54
C LEU A 156 -10.93 3.22 14.15
N LEU A 157 -9.94 2.34 14.19
CA LEU A 157 -10.05 1.01 14.78
C LEU A 157 -10.35 1.11 16.29
N VAL A 158 -9.64 1.97 17.02
CA VAL A 158 -9.83 2.20 18.45
C VAL A 158 -11.19 2.86 18.75
N ARG A 159 -11.63 3.79 17.90
CA ARG A 159 -12.93 4.47 18.06
C ARG A 159 -14.11 3.58 17.68
N SER A 160 -13.89 2.55 16.85
CA SER A 160 -14.94 1.63 16.43
C SER A 160 -15.21 0.60 17.53
N ARG A 161 -16.46 0.52 18.01
CA ARG A 161 -16.86 -0.48 19.04
C ARG A 161 -16.81 -1.94 18.55
N ARG A 162 -16.60 -2.18 17.26
CA ARG A 162 -16.38 -3.51 16.68
C ARG A 162 -15.00 -3.53 16.01
N VAL A 163 -14.23 -4.59 16.24
CA VAL A 163 -12.95 -4.83 15.56
C VAL A 163 -13.25 -5.07 14.08
N GLY A 164 -13.07 -4.02 13.27
CA GLY A 164 -13.15 -4.12 11.82
C GLY A 164 -11.84 -4.71 11.28
N ILE A 165 -11.87 -5.99 10.89
CA ILE A 165 -10.71 -6.67 10.27
C ILE A 165 -10.18 -5.88 9.06
N HIS A 166 -11.06 -5.22 8.30
CA HIS A 166 -10.69 -4.33 7.20
C HIS A 166 -9.85 -3.14 7.67
N THR A 167 -10.29 -2.43 8.72
CA THR A 167 -9.57 -1.29 9.28
C THR A 167 -8.20 -1.71 9.82
N LEU A 168 -8.12 -2.90 10.43
CA LEU A 168 -6.85 -3.49 10.86
C LEU A 168 -5.92 -3.75 9.67
N CYS A 169 -6.44 -4.29 8.56
CA CYS A 169 -5.65 -4.51 7.34
C CYS A 169 -5.13 -3.19 6.75
N HIS A 170 -5.93 -2.12 6.73
CA HIS A 170 -5.46 -0.82 6.27
C HIS A 170 -4.35 -0.25 7.17
N ALA A 171 -4.52 -0.34 8.48
CA ALA A 171 -3.51 0.08 9.44
C ALA A 171 -2.21 -0.72 9.29
N ALA A 172 -2.31 -2.06 9.23
CA ALA A 172 -1.18 -2.95 9.05
C ALA A 172 -0.43 -2.67 7.73
N MET A 173 -1.16 -2.44 6.64
CA MET A 173 -0.58 -2.11 5.35
C MET A 173 0.16 -0.77 5.38
N GLY A 174 -0.46 0.28 5.92
CA GLY A 174 0.17 1.60 6.05
C GLY A 174 1.42 1.57 6.93
N LEU A 175 1.37 0.86 8.06
CA LEU A 175 2.54 0.66 8.92
C LEU A 175 3.65 -0.11 8.21
N GLY A 176 3.32 -1.20 7.52
CA GLY A 176 4.29 -1.99 6.78
C GLY A 176 4.97 -1.19 5.67
N MET A 177 4.21 -0.38 4.93
CA MET A 177 4.74 0.55 3.92
C MET A 177 5.71 1.56 4.52
N ALA A 178 5.32 2.23 5.61
CA ALA A 178 6.18 3.20 6.29
C ALA A 178 7.47 2.54 6.82
N ALA A 179 7.36 1.38 7.44
CA ALA A 179 8.50 0.62 7.94
C ALA A 179 9.45 0.20 6.82
N MET A 180 8.93 -0.24 5.67
CA MET A 180 9.77 -0.54 4.52
C MET A 180 10.55 0.69 4.03
N LEU A 181 9.89 1.83 3.85
CA LEU A 181 10.54 3.08 3.42
C LEU A 181 11.61 3.59 4.38
N ILE A 182 11.48 3.29 5.68
CA ILE A 182 12.49 3.62 6.71
C ILE A 182 13.70 2.68 6.64
N LEU A 183 13.47 1.41 6.30
CA LEU A 183 14.49 0.35 6.32
C LEU A 183 15.27 0.21 4.99
N MET A 184 14.85 0.92 3.95
CA MET A 184 15.50 0.98 2.63
C MET A 184 16.46 2.14 2.53
#